data_AF-A0A2V1B772-F1
#
_entry.id   AF-A0A2V1B772-F1
#
_cell.length_a   1.000
_cell.length_b   1.000
_cell.length_c   1.000
_cell.angle_alpha   90.00
_cell.angle_beta   90.00
_cell.angle_gamma   90.00
#
_symmetry.space_group_name_H-M   'P 1'
#
loop_
_entity.id
_entity.type
_entity.pdbx_description
1 polymer ?
#
loop_
_entity_poly.entity_id
_entity_poly.type
_entity_poly.pdbx_seq_one_letter_code
_entity_poly.pdbx_strand_id
1 'polypeptide(L)' 'MCNYIEVDFKCGHKRFTVRAWCTKYEITHRRCPPAVVALERRYVDERCGDCR' A
#
# COMPACT_ATOMS: atom_id res chain seq x y z
N MET A 1 9.32 9.46 -6.60
CA MET A 1 8.48 9.02 -5.45
C MET A 1 8.07 7.58 -5.71
N CYS A 2 7.94 6.73 -4.69
CA CYS A 2 7.50 5.35 -4.90
C CYS A 2 5.98 5.35 -5.09
N ASN A 3 5.49 4.48 -5.97
CA ASN A 3 4.07 4.33 -6.23
C ASN A 3 3.48 3.35 -5.23
N TYR A 4 2.44 3.78 -4.53
CA TYR A 4 1.70 2.98 -3.57
C TYR A 4 0.26 2.78 -4.04
N ILE A 5 -0.32 1.66 -3.65
CA ILE A 5 -1.74 1.37 -3.75
C ILE A 5 -2.29 1.41 -2.33
N GLU A 6 -3.33 2.20 -2.10
CA GLU A 6 -4.11 2.16 -0.87
C GLU A 6 -5.13 1.03 -1.00
N VAL A 7 -5.04 0.03 -0.13
CA VAL A 7 -5.98 -1.08 -0.05
C VAL A 7 -6.86 -0.86 1.17
N ASP A 8 -8.14 -0.63 0.92
CA ASP A 8 -9.18 -0.53 1.95
C ASP A 8 -9.80 -1.91 2.19
N PHE A 9 -9.74 -2.37 3.43
CA PHE A 9 -10.31 -3.65 3.86
C PHE A 9 -11.68 -3.44 4.49
N LYS A 10 -12.54 -4.47 4.43
CA LYS A 10 -13.87 -4.45 5.05
C LYS A 10 -13.88 -4.13 6.55
N CYS A 11 -12.80 -4.45 7.26
CA CYS A 11 -12.62 -4.13 8.68
C CYS A 11 -12.35 -2.65 8.97
N GLY A 12 -12.29 -1.78 7.95
CA GLY A 12 -11.97 -0.36 8.08
C GLY A 12 -10.47 -0.06 8.13
N HIS A 13 -9.62 -1.08 8.07
CA HIS A 13 -8.17 -0.90 7.98
C HIS A 13 -7.76 -0.53 6.55
N LYS A 14 -6.75 0.32 6.47
CA LYS A 14 -6.09 0.71 5.22
C LYS A 14 -4.65 0.22 5.23
N ARG A 15 -4.20 -0.45 4.16
CA ARG A 15 -2.77 -0.73 3.92
C ARG A 15 -2.28 0.01 2.71
N PHE A 16 -1.02 0.45 2.77
CA PHE A 16 -0.31 0.99 1.62
C PHE A 16 0.66 -0.06 1.10
N THR A 17 0.35 -0.64 -0.05
CA THR A 17 1.20 -1.63 -0.71
C THR A 17 2.01 -0.94 -1.79
N VAL A 18 3.31 -1.22 -1.86
CA VAL A 18 4.16 -0.63 -2.90
C VAL A 18 3.86 -1.31 -4.23
N ARG A 19 3.49 -0.53 -5.23
CA ARG A 19 3.30 -0.98 -6.62
C ARG A 19 4.57 -0.88 -7.42
N ALA A 20 5.29 0.23 -7.26
CA ALA A 20 6.55 0.45 -7.96
C ALA A 20 7.52 1.21 -7.05
N TRP A 21 8.71 0.67 -6.90
CA TRP A 21 9.82 1.37 -6.27
C TRP A 21 10.36 2.43 -7.24
N CYS A 22 10.80 3.56 -6.69
CA CYS A 22 11.57 4.50 -7.48
C CYS A 22 13.06 4.14 -7.39
N THR A 23 13.84 4.54 -8.39
CA THR A 23 15.28 4.27 -8.47
C THR A 23 16.06 4.75 -7.24
N LYS A 24 15.59 5.83 -6.59
CA LYS A 24 16.17 6.31 -5.34
C LYS A 24 16.02 5.31 -4.19
N TYR A 25 14.90 4.60 -4.12
CA TYR A 25 14.70 3.54 -3.14
C TYR A 25 15.61 2.35 -3.42
N GLU A 26 15.78 1.95 -4.68
CA GLU A 26 16.65 0.84 -5.06
C GLU A 26 18.11 1.08 -4.65
N ILE A 27 18.56 2.34 -4.69
CA ILE A 27 19.94 2.71 -4.31
C ILE A 27 20.09 2.90 -2.80
N THR A 28 19.10 3.52 -2.15
CA THR A 28 19.24 3.97 -0.74
C THR A 28 18.52 3.09 0.26
N HIS A 29 17.60 2.24 -0.19
CA HIS A 29 16.59 1.53 0.61
C HIS A 29 15.82 2.43 1.58
N ARG A 30 15.81 3.75 1.36
CA ARG A 30 15.08 4.72 2.19
C ARG A 30 13.67 4.91 1.66
N ARG A 31 12.67 4.64 2.51
CA ARG A 31 11.26 4.87 2.21
C ARG A 31 11.06 6.32 1.77
N CYS A 32 10.48 6.48 0.58
CA CYS A 32 10.08 7.77 0.05
C CYS A 32 8.67 8.14 0.57
N PRO A 33 8.28 9.42 0.51
CA PRO A 33 6.90 9.81 0.73
C PRO A 33 5.98 9.01 -0.21
N PRO A 34 4.88 8.45 0.30
CA PRO A 34 4.01 7.60 -0.50
C PRO A 34 3.26 8.44 -1.54
N ALA A 35 3.43 8.11 -2.81
CA ALA A 35 2.55 8.60 -3.87
C ALA A 35 1.47 7.53 -4.10
N VAL A 36 0.25 7.76 -3.62
CA VAL A 36 -0.88 6.85 -3.83
C VAL A 36 -1.35 6.99 -5.28
N VAL A 37 -1.12 5.97 -6.09
CA VAL A 37 -1.48 5.97 -7.52
C VAL A 37 -2.73 5.15 -7.82
N ALA A 38 -3.20 4.35 -6.87
CA ALA A 38 -4.45 3.62 -7.00
C ALA A 38 -5.07 3.34 -5.63
N LEU A 39 -6.38 3.15 -5.63
CA LEU A 39 -7.17 2.74 -4.47
C LEU A 39 -7.88 1.42 -4.80
N GLU A 40 -7.53 0.36 -4.08
CA GLU A 40 -8.18 -0.94 -4.17
C GLU A 40 -9.11 -1.15 -2.98
N ARG A 41 -10.30 -1.68 -3.27
CA ARG A 41 -11.38 -1.87 -2.31
C ARG A 41 -11.65 -3.36 -2.15
N ARG A 42 -11.08 -3.98 -1.12
CA ARG A 42 -11.26 -5.41 -0.79
C ARG A 42 -12.49 -5.60 0.11
N TYR A 43 -13.67 -5.18 -0.36
CA TYR A 43 -14.91 -5.14 0.43
C TYR A 43 -15.59 -6.51 0.64
N VAL A 44 -15.19 -7.57 -0.10
CA VAL A 44 -15.99 -8.80 -0.19
C VAL A 44 -15.47 -9.97 0.64
N ASP A 45 -14.17 -10.18 0.80
CA ASP A 45 -13.69 -11.45 1.41
C ASP A 45 -12.44 -11.36 2.29
N GLU A 46 -11.61 -10.31 2.18
CA GLU A 46 -10.36 -10.22 2.96
C GLU A 46 -10.54 -9.40 4.24
N ARG A 47 -10.51 -10.09 5.39
CA ARG A 47 -10.18 -9.42 6.66
C ARG A 47 -8.69 -9.11 6.66
N CYS A 48 -8.31 -8.00 7.29
CA CYS A 48 -6.90 -7.70 7.48
C CYS A 48 -6.22 -8.82 8.29
N GLY A 49 -4.97 -9.16 7.98
CA GLY A 49 -4.21 -10.16 8.76
C GLY A 49 -3.97 -9.79 10.23
N ASP A 50 -4.13 -8.50 10.56
CA ASP A 50 -4.04 -7.93 11.93
C ASP A 50 -5.32 -8.14 12.75
N CYS A 51 -6.41 -8.52 12.08
CA CYS A 51 -7.74 -8.66 12.67
C CYS A 51 -7.95 -10.07 13.26
N ARG A 52 -6.87 -10.79 13.59
CA ARG A 52 -6.86 -12.18 14.04
C ARG A 52 -6.69 -12.30 15.55
#